data_AF-A0A9Q0LQ44-F1
#
_entry.id   AF-A0A9Q0LQ44-F1
#
_cell.length_a   1.000
_cell.length_b   1.000
_cell.length_c   1.000
_cell.angle_alpha   90.00
_cell.angle_beta   90.00
_cell.angle_gamma   90.00
#
_symmetry.space_group_name_H-M   'P 1'
#
loop_
_entity.id
_entity.type
_entity.pdbx_description
1 polymer ?
#
loop_
_entity_poly.entity_id
_entity_poly.type
_entity_poly.pdbx_seq_one_letter_code
_entity_poly.pdbx_strand_id
1 'polypeptide(L)'
;MNHKKCSVCRKNIAKYTCPKCSVEYCSTECYKKHSLICTESFYKESIENDLRKSKVNEESQKKALESLQKHSFDLIENIEDPNPNEGEEISEEEMKALKKLVNKEDLSIDDLTKSQKEAFFNALKLGKLNDIEIYEPWWSDSSVKKNDYLIEEIKGEKKEENPKKYDKIVPLSNLIKKEPSPKLKYNLVDILYCYAYIMRMYNGEINDSNKDEVFASISSISGVLGSDQVYSNFDECLDSCLKNTQQSSLIFVSDEYSLMIFKDVVSILKMGKNYVLRAIQELKWFISLIGSKKSQRTSMKLKFFLSWINEQNSLEFFEQIYQSIELILNTIDLKI
;
A
#
# COMPACT_ATOMS: atom_id res chain seq x y z
N MET A 1 -29.72 57.65 15.61
CA MET A 1 -29.01 56.35 15.64
C MET A 1 -29.20 55.69 14.28
N ASN A 2 -28.12 55.46 13.52
CA ASN A 2 -28.17 54.87 12.18
C ASN A 2 -28.56 53.38 12.26
N HIS A 3 -29.81 53.06 11.95
CA HIS A 3 -30.25 51.67 11.83
C HIS A 3 -29.70 51.06 10.54
N LYS A 4 -28.72 50.15 10.67
CA LYS A 4 -28.13 49.45 9.52
C LYS A 4 -29.13 48.45 8.94
N LYS A 5 -29.23 48.42 7.61
CA LYS A 5 -30.09 47.48 6.87
C LYS A 5 -29.41 46.09 6.83
N CYS A 6 -30.22 45.04 6.89
CA CYS A 6 -29.79 43.65 6.74
C CYS A 6 -28.90 43.47 5.50
N SER A 7 -27.70 42.93 5.67
CA SER A 7 -26.74 42.74 4.56
C SER A 7 -27.22 41.69 3.55
N VAL A 8 -28.14 40.81 3.95
CA VAL A 8 -28.65 39.70 3.12
C VAL A 8 -29.86 40.12 2.29
N CYS A 9 -30.90 40.69 2.91
CA CYS A 9 -32.12 41.05 2.18
C CYS A 9 -32.22 42.53 1.82
N ARG A 10 -31.44 43.41 2.46
CA ARG A 10 -31.42 44.88 2.30
C ARG A 10 -32.77 45.61 2.47
N LYS A 11 -33.83 44.88 2.82
CA LYS A 11 -35.21 45.39 2.97
C LYS A 11 -35.53 45.77 4.42
N ASN A 12 -35.07 44.95 5.38
CA ASN A 12 -35.37 45.12 6.80
C ASN A 12 -34.13 45.59 7.57
N ILE A 13 -34.37 46.19 8.75
CA ILE A 13 -33.30 46.56 9.69
C ILE A 13 -32.66 45.28 10.24
N ALA A 14 -31.33 45.25 10.35
CA ALA A 14 -30.62 44.13 10.92
C ALA A 14 -30.88 44.06 12.44
N LYS A 15 -31.28 42.88 12.93
CA LYS A 15 -31.58 42.62 14.35
C LYS A 15 -30.55 41.72 15.03
N TYR A 16 -29.79 40.96 14.25
CA TYR A 16 -28.89 39.92 14.73
C TYR A 16 -27.57 39.97 13.96
N THR A 17 -26.50 39.44 14.56
CA THR A 17 -25.16 39.41 13.97
C THR A 17 -24.62 38.00 14.04
N CYS A 18 -24.11 37.47 12.93
CA CYS A 18 -23.57 36.12 12.88
C CYS A 18 -22.27 36.05 13.72
N PRO A 19 -22.14 35.12 14.67
CA PRO A 19 -20.97 35.05 15.55
C PRO A 19 -19.68 34.59 14.84
N LYS A 20 -19.78 33.94 13.66
CA LYS A 20 -18.62 33.42 12.91
C LYS A 20 -18.05 34.42 11.89
N CYS A 21 -18.89 35.23 11.27
CA CYS A 21 -18.48 36.15 10.19
C CYS A 21 -18.90 37.60 10.42
N SER A 22 -19.54 37.89 11.55
CA SER A 22 -19.99 39.24 11.95
C SER A 22 -20.98 39.91 10.99
N VAL A 23 -21.64 39.13 10.12
CA VAL A 23 -22.65 39.64 9.17
C VAL A 23 -23.96 39.96 9.89
N GLU A 24 -24.48 41.16 9.66
CA GLU A 24 -25.72 41.67 10.26
C GLU A 24 -26.96 41.25 9.44
N TYR A 25 -27.93 40.56 10.06
CA TYR A 25 -29.13 40.01 9.41
C TYR A 25 -30.42 40.28 10.19
N CYS A 26 -31.58 40.19 9.53
CA CYS A 26 -32.88 40.52 10.14
C CYS A 26 -33.67 39.32 10.69
N SER A 27 -33.47 38.11 10.16
CA SER A 27 -34.26 36.92 10.49
C SER A 27 -33.49 35.62 10.24
N THR A 28 -33.99 34.51 10.79
CA THR A 28 -33.45 33.15 10.59
C THR A 28 -33.38 32.74 9.11
N GLU A 29 -34.30 33.22 8.27
CA GLU A 29 -34.24 33.00 6.81
C GLU A 29 -33.04 33.70 6.17
N CYS A 30 -32.73 34.92 6.60
CA CYS A 30 -31.52 35.61 6.14
C CYS A 30 -30.25 34.95 6.69
N TYR A 31 -30.31 34.40 7.91
CA TYR A 31 -29.25 33.56 8.45
C TYR A 31 -29.02 32.28 7.63
N LYS A 32 -30.06 31.60 7.13
CA LYS A 32 -29.87 30.42 6.28
C LYS A 32 -29.24 30.73 4.91
N LYS A 33 -29.37 31.97 4.43
CA LYS A 33 -28.90 32.40 3.09
C LYS A 33 -27.58 33.18 3.09
N HIS A 34 -27.05 33.58 4.25
CA HIS A 34 -25.89 34.49 4.29
C HIS A 34 -24.56 33.81 3.93
N SER A 35 -24.32 32.58 4.37
CA SER A 35 -23.13 31.80 4.04
C SER A 35 -23.34 30.33 4.38
N LEU A 36 -23.23 29.47 3.36
CA LEU A 36 -23.33 28.01 3.49
C LEU A 36 -22.33 27.46 4.52
N ILE A 37 -21.13 28.03 4.56
CA ILE A 37 -20.04 27.63 5.47
C ILE A 37 -20.42 27.92 6.94
N CYS A 38 -21.03 29.08 7.21
CA CYS A 38 -21.43 29.46 8.57
C CYS A 38 -22.66 28.67 9.05
N THR A 39 -23.59 28.38 8.15
CA THR A 39 -24.77 27.56 8.46
C THR A 39 -24.41 26.10 8.69
N GLU A 40 -23.59 25.51 7.82
CA GLU A 40 -23.17 24.11 7.93
C GLU A 40 -22.34 23.89 9.19
N SER A 41 -21.41 24.80 9.49
CA SER A 41 -20.62 24.73 10.71
C SER A 41 -21.47 24.84 11.99
N PHE A 42 -22.53 25.66 11.99
CA PHE A 42 -23.47 25.73 13.12
C PHE A 42 -24.32 24.47 13.24
N TYR A 43 -24.83 23.92 12.13
CA TYR A 43 -25.59 22.68 12.14
C TYR A 43 -24.74 21.48 12.59
N LYS A 44 -23.52 21.37 12.07
CA LYS A 44 -22.57 20.33 12.46
C LYS A 44 -22.27 20.39 13.96
N GLU A 45 -22.00 21.58 14.48
CA GLU A 45 -21.70 21.78 15.91
C GLU A 45 -22.93 21.52 16.80
N SER A 46 -24.14 21.79 16.31
CA SER A 46 -25.39 21.42 17.01
C SER A 46 -25.58 19.91 17.03
N ILE A 47 -25.39 19.23 15.90
CA ILE A 47 -25.53 17.76 15.79
C ILE A 47 -24.46 17.05 16.62
N GLU A 48 -23.20 17.50 16.57
CA GLU A 48 -22.12 16.93 17.39
C GLU A 48 -22.41 17.10 18.89
N ASN A 49 -22.97 18.24 19.30
CA ASN A 49 -23.36 18.45 20.70
C ASN A 49 -24.56 17.60 21.11
N ASP A 50 -25.52 17.38 20.21
CA ASP A 50 -26.66 16.49 20.49
C ASP A 50 -26.22 15.03 20.57
N LEU A 51 -25.35 14.58 19.67
CA LEU A 51 -24.73 13.24 19.71
C LEU A 51 -23.90 13.03 20.99
N ARG A 52 -23.18 14.06 21.46
CA ARG A 52 -22.44 14.01 22.74
C ARG A 52 -23.36 13.97 23.97
N LYS A 53 -24.56 14.55 23.88
CA LYS A 53 -25.57 14.52 24.95
C LYS A 53 -26.38 13.23 24.95
N SER A 54 -26.48 12.55 23.81
CA SER A 54 -26.98 11.19 23.71
C SER A 54 -25.99 10.22 24.36
N LYS A 55 -26.17 9.94 25.65
CA LYS A 55 -25.57 8.74 26.26
C LYS A 55 -26.15 7.53 25.52
N VAL A 56 -25.34 6.94 24.65
CA VAL A 56 -25.69 5.70 23.96
C VAL A 56 -25.73 4.61 25.03
N ASN A 57 -26.92 4.11 25.35
CA ASN A 57 -27.06 2.92 26.18
C ASN A 57 -26.66 1.70 25.33
N GLU A 58 -26.05 0.70 25.94
CA GLU A 58 -25.60 -0.52 25.25
C GLU A 58 -26.73 -1.17 24.42
N GLU A 59 -27.97 -1.07 24.89
CA GLU A 59 -29.16 -1.58 24.21
C GLU A 59 -29.51 -0.81 22.93
N SER A 60 -29.27 0.50 22.88
CA SER A 60 -29.44 1.32 21.68
C SER A 60 -28.38 1.01 20.64
N GLN A 61 -27.14 0.78 21.11
CA GLN A 61 -26.01 0.37 20.28
C GLN A 61 -26.25 -1.02 19.68
N LYS A 62 -26.77 -1.95 20.49
CA LYS A 62 -27.14 -3.29 20.04
C LYS A 62 -28.23 -3.26 18.97
N LYS A 63 -29.28 -2.45 19.15
CA LYS A 63 -30.34 -2.26 18.12
C LYS A 63 -29.84 -1.61 16.83
N ALA A 64 -28.87 -0.70 16.93
CA ALA A 64 -28.23 -0.09 15.77
C ALA A 64 -27.37 -1.10 15.00
N LEU A 65 -26.58 -1.91 15.71
CA LEU A 65 -25.79 -3.00 15.12
C LEU A 65 -26.67 -4.09 14.50
N GLU A 66 -27.77 -4.46 15.15
CA GLU A 66 -28.75 -5.43 14.60
C GLU A 66 -29.41 -4.88 13.33
N SER A 67 -29.72 -3.59 13.27
CA SER A 67 -30.26 -2.96 12.06
C SER A 67 -29.25 -2.92 10.91
N LEU A 68 -27.97 -2.65 11.21
CA LEU A 68 -26.89 -2.68 10.22
C LEU A 68 -26.63 -4.11 9.70
N GLN A 69 -26.66 -5.11 10.59
CA GLN A 69 -26.52 -6.52 10.21
C GLN A 69 -27.68 -6.98 9.31
N LYS A 70 -28.92 -6.61 9.64
CA LYS A 70 -30.07 -6.88 8.77
C LYS A 70 -29.92 -6.24 7.40
N HIS A 71 -29.53 -4.97 7.36
CA HIS A 71 -29.33 -4.27 6.09
C HIS A 71 -28.18 -4.88 5.27
N SER A 72 -27.12 -5.39 5.91
CA SER A 72 -26.05 -6.11 5.21
C SER A 72 -26.52 -7.45 4.63
N PHE A 73 -27.48 -8.12 5.29
CA PHE A 73 -28.07 -9.37 4.82
C PHE A 73 -29.00 -9.11 3.61
N ASP A 74 -29.83 -8.07 3.67
CA ASP A 74 -30.69 -7.66 2.56
C ASP A 74 -29.87 -7.27 1.31
N LEU A 75 -28.66 -6.70 1.49
CA LEU A 75 -27.76 -6.39 0.36
C LEU A 75 -27.17 -7.64 -0.29
N ILE A 76 -27.03 -8.74 0.44
CA ILE A 76 -26.54 -10.04 -0.07
C ILE A 76 -27.66 -10.77 -0.80
N GLU A 77 -28.90 -10.75 -0.29
CA GLU A 77 -30.06 -11.37 -0.96
C GLU A 77 -30.44 -10.69 -2.29
N ASN A 78 -30.07 -9.41 -2.49
CA ASN A 78 -30.36 -8.68 -3.73
C ASN A 78 -29.27 -8.82 -4.81
N ILE A 79 -28.24 -9.65 -4.58
CA ILE A 79 -27.31 -10.04 -5.64
C ILE A 79 -28.01 -11.15 -6.44
N GLU A 80 -28.43 -10.85 -7.67
CA GLU A 80 -28.90 -11.88 -8.61
C GLU A 80 -27.76 -12.89 -8.83
N ASP A 81 -27.87 -14.05 -8.20
CA ASP A 81 -26.96 -15.17 -8.42
C ASP A 81 -27.14 -15.69 -9.85
N PRO A 82 -26.11 -15.60 -10.73
CA PRO A 82 -26.22 -16.07 -12.10
C PRO A 82 -26.31 -17.59 -12.22
N ASN A 83 -26.18 -18.38 -11.14
CA ASN A 83 -26.27 -19.83 -11.18
C ASN A 83 -27.06 -20.43 -9.99
N PRO A 84 -28.41 -20.48 -10.04
CA PRO A 84 -29.26 -20.90 -8.92
C PRO A 84 -29.16 -22.40 -8.54
N ASN A 85 -28.26 -23.18 -9.14
CA ASN A 85 -28.18 -24.63 -8.97
C ASN A 85 -26.86 -25.14 -8.35
N GLU A 86 -25.98 -24.25 -7.87
CA GLU A 86 -24.72 -24.63 -7.18
C GLU A 86 -24.52 -23.89 -5.84
N GLY A 87 -25.58 -23.36 -5.23
CA GLY A 87 -25.52 -22.88 -3.85
C GLY A 87 -25.60 -24.05 -2.88
N GLU A 88 -24.47 -24.56 -2.40
CA GLU A 88 -24.47 -25.45 -1.23
C GLU A 88 -25.08 -24.67 -0.05
N GLU A 89 -26.23 -25.13 0.47
CA GLU A 89 -26.83 -24.58 1.69
C GLU A 89 -25.85 -24.76 2.84
N ILE A 90 -25.19 -23.66 3.23
CA ILE A 90 -24.27 -23.63 4.37
C ILE A 90 -25.08 -23.98 5.63
N SER A 91 -24.64 -24.99 6.37
CA SER A 91 -25.33 -25.40 7.59
C SER A 91 -25.32 -24.28 8.65
N GLU A 92 -26.34 -24.24 9.52
CA GLU A 92 -26.37 -23.27 10.63
C GLU A 92 -25.13 -23.36 11.53
N GLU A 93 -24.54 -24.54 11.62
CA GLU A 93 -23.34 -24.85 12.39
C GLU A 93 -22.08 -24.25 11.76
N GLU A 94 -21.95 -24.33 10.43
CA GLU A 94 -20.89 -23.66 9.66
C GLU A 94 -21.04 -22.14 9.71
N MET A 95 -22.26 -21.63 9.58
CA MET A 95 -22.52 -20.19 9.69
C MET A 95 -22.16 -19.66 11.09
N LYS A 96 -22.39 -20.45 12.14
CA LYS A 96 -21.98 -20.12 13.51
C LYS A 96 -20.47 -20.21 13.71
N ALA A 97 -19.79 -21.15 13.07
CA ALA A 97 -18.33 -21.25 13.08
C ALA A 97 -17.69 -20.05 12.36
N LEU A 98 -18.19 -19.69 11.18
CA LEU A 98 -17.73 -18.52 10.42
C LEU A 98 -17.88 -17.22 11.21
N LYS A 99 -19.03 -17.01 11.87
CA LYS A 99 -19.24 -15.84 12.75
C LYS A 99 -18.25 -15.74 13.91
N LYS A 100 -17.71 -16.86 14.40
CA LYS A 100 -16.66 -16.85 15.43
C LYS A 100 -15.30 -16.47 14.85
N LEU A 101 -15.02 -16.89 13.62
CA LEU A 101 -13.77 -16.60 12.92
C LEU A 101 -13.67 -15.15 12.46
N VAL A 102 -14.79 -14.49 12.12
CA VAL A 102 -14.83 -13.06 11.74
C VAL A 102 -14.27 -12.14 12.83
N ASN A 103 -14.33 -12.55 14.10
CA ASN A 103 -13.81 -11.75 15.22
C ASN A 103 -12.33 -12.04 15.54
N LYS A 104 -11.68 -12.92 14.78
CA LYS A 104 -10.27 -13.28 14.97
C LYS A 104 -9.43 -12.41 14.04
N GLU A 105 -8.40 -11.76 14.60
CA GLU A 105 -7.51 -10.89 13.82
C GLU A 105 -6.67 -11.70 12.81
N ASP A 106 -6.23 -12.90 13.20
CA ASP A 106 -5.43 -13.80 12.36
C ASP A 106 -6.06 -15.20 12.26
N LEU A 107 -6.24 -15.67 11.03
CA LEU A 107 -6.69 -17.03 10.72
C LEU A 107 -5.47 -17.94 10.50
N SER A 108 -5.53 -19.15 11.06
CA SER A 108 -4.51 -20.18 10.90
C SER A 108 -5.11 -21.41 10.22
N ILE A 109 -4.25 -22.24 9.62
CA ILE A 109 -4.59 -23.62 9.21
C ILE A 109 -5.27 -24.37 10.36
N ASP A 110 -4.98 -24.03 11.61
CA ASP A 110 -5.60 -24.64 12.77
C ASP A 110 -7.07 -24.33 13.00
N ASP A 111 -7.58 -23.28 12.38
CA ASP A 111 -8.99 -22.89 12.43
C ASP A 111 -9.87 -23.69 11.46
N LEU A 112 -9.25 -24.43 10.53
CA LEU A 112 -9.95 -25.31 9.62
C LEU A 112 -10.45 -26.56 10.35
N THR A 113 -11.65 -27.01 10.00
CA THR A 113 -12.15 -28.33 10.45
C THR A 113 -11.26 -29.45 9.93
N LYS A 114 -11.29 -30.62 10.58
CA LYS A 114 -10.49 -31.78 10.12
C LYS A 114 -10.74 -32.12 8.65
N SER A 115 -12.01 -32.10 8.24
CA SER A 115 -12.42 -32.33 6.84
C SER A 115 -11.83 -31.27 5.89
N GLN A 116 -11.88 -29.99 6.26
CA GLN A 116 -11.29 -28.91 5.45
C GLN A 116 -9.77 -28.97 5.39
N LYS A 117 -9.08 -29.29 6.50
CA LYS A 117 -7.63 -29.51 6.50
C LYS A 117 -7.27 -30.68 5.59
N GLU A 118 -7.97 -31.80 5.69
CA GLU A 118 -7.75 -32.97 4.84
C GLU A 118 -8.01 -32.66 3.37
N ALA A 119 -9.08 -31.93 3.05
CA ALA A 119 -9.37 -31.47 1.69
C ALA A 119 -8.26 -30.56 1.16
N PHE A 120 -7.76 -29.63 1.98
CA PHE A 120 -6.66 -28.72 1.63
C PHE A 120 -5.35 -29.49 1.39
N PHE A 121 -4.95 -30.38 2.29
CA PHE A 121 -3.73 -31.19 2.12
C PHE A 121 -3.86 -32.20 0.98
N ASN A 122 -5.06 -32.73 0.71
CA ASN A 122 -5.30 -33.56 -0.45
C ASN A 122 -5.24 -32.73 -1.74
N ALA A 123 -5.74 -31.49 -1.75
CA ALA A 123 -5.57 -30.58 -2.88
C ALA A 123 -4.10 -30.24 -3.14
N LEU A 124 -3.29 -30.02 -2.08
CA LEU A 124 -1.83 -29.88 -2.17
C LEU A 124 -1.17 -31.11 -2.80
N LYS A 125 -1.48 -32.32 -2.30
CA LYS A 125 -0.90 -33.58 -2.81
C LYS A 125 -1.30 -33.89 -4.24
N LEU A 126 -2.54 -33.55 -4.62
CA LEU A 126 -3.07 -33.75 -5.96
C LEU A 126 -2.62 -32.65 -6.93
N GLY A 127 -1.84 -31.67 -6.48
CA GLY A 127 -1.39 -30.55 -7.31
C GLY A 127 -2.53 -29.63 -7.76
N LYS A 128 -3.70 -29.70 -7.14
CA LYS A 128 -4.85 -28.82 -7.46
C LYS A 128 -4.61 -27.35 -7.09
N LEU A 129 -3.57 -27.08 -6.31
CA LEU A 129 -3.11 -25.73 -5.99
C LEU A 129 -1.97 -25.26 -6.91
N ASN A 130 -1.51 -26.10 -7.85
CA ASN A 130 -0.53 -25.70 -8.86
C ASN A 130 -1.12 -24.72 -9.89
N ASP A 131 -2.43 -24.50 -9.89
CA ASP A 131 -3.09 -23.49 -10.71
C ASP A 131 -2.78 -22.05 -10.24
N ILE A 132 -2.12 -21.89 -9.08
CA ILE A 132 -1.57 -20.60 -8.65
C ILE A 132 -0.22 -20.41 -9.35
N GLU A 133 -0.20 -19.60 -10.40
CA GLU A 133 1.05 -19.17 -11.03
C GLU A 133 1.90 -18.38 -10.01
N ILE A 134 2.98 -19.00 -9.55
CA ILE A 134 3.94 -18.34 -8.65
C ILE A 134 4.72 -17.33 -9.48
N TYR A 135 4.68 -16.07 -9.06
CA TYR A 135 5.48 -15.03 -9.65
C TYR A 135 6.96 -15.37 -9.55
N GLU A 136 7.60 -15.50 -10.71
CA GLU A 136 9.05 -15.59 -10.80
C GLU A 136 9.62 -14.17 -10.91
N PRO A 137 10.34 -13.68 -9.89
CA PRO A 137 10.97 -12.38 -10.00
C PRO A 137 11.99 -12.37 -11.13
N TRP A 138 11.98 -11.32 -11.95
CA TRP A 138 12.87 -11.21 -13.12
C TRP A 138 14.36 -11.12 -12.75
N TRP A 139 14.67 -10.89 -11.47
CA TRP A 139 16.02 -10.92 -10.91
C TRP A 139 16.42 -12.29 -10.34
N SER A 140 15.56 -13.30 -10.46
CA SER A 140 15.91 -14.68 -10.13
C SER A 140 16.84 -15.22 -11.20
N ASP A 141 17.91 -15.88 -10.78
CA ASP A 141 18.97 -16.32 -11.68
C ASP A 141 18.42 -17.31 -12.73
N SER A 142 18.52 -16.94 -14.01
CA SER A 142 18.17 -17.81 -15.14
C SER A 142 19.18 -18.96 -15.30
N SER A 143 20.31 -18.96 -14.58
CA SER A 143 21.32 -20.02 -14.66
C SER A 143 20.87 -21.34 -14.03
N VAL A 144 19.93 -21.32 -13.08
CA VAL A 144 19.33 -22.52 -12.48
C VAL A 144 18.44 -23.27 -13.49
N LYS A 145 18.02 -22.62 -14.59
CA LYS A 145 17.18 -23.21 -15.64
C LYS A 145 17.92 -24.11 -16.64
N LYS A 146 19.24 -24.32 -16.51
CA LYS A 146 20.04 -25.06 -17.51
C LYS A 146 20.06 -26.58 -17.37
N ASN A 147 19.50 -27.15 -16.30
CA ASN A 147 19.70 -28.58 -16.00
C ASN A 147 18.49 -29.52 -16.16
N ASP A 148 17.29 -29.07 -16.56
CA ASP A 148 16.15 -29.99 -16.69
C ASP A 148 15.43 -30.03 -18.05
N TYR A 149 16.02 -29.43 -19.08
CA TYR A 149 15.58 -29.69 -20.45
C TYR A 149 16.78 -29.63 -21.39
N LEU A 150 16.99 -30.74 -22.10
CA LEU A 150 17.89 -30.85 -23.24
C LEU A 150 17.60 -29.71 -24.22
N ILE A 151 18.48 -28.71 -24.29
CA ILE A 151 18.40 -27.63 -25.29
C ILE A 151 19.42 -27.93 -26.39
N GLU A 152 18.94 -28.31 -27.56
CA GLU A 152 19.65 -28.10 -28.82
C GLU A 152 19.91 -26.60 -28.99
N GLU A 153 21.16 -26.25 -29.32
CA GLU A 153 21.60 -24.88 -29.56
C GLU A 153 20.78 -24.21 -30.67
N ILE A 154 19.80 -23.39 -30.29
CA ILE A 154 19.26 -22.37 -31.19
C ILE A 154 19.81 -21.02 -30.77
N LYS A 155 20.72 -20.51 -31.59
CA LYS A 155 21.11 -19.09 -31.65
C LYS A 155 19.85 -18.27 -31.99
N GLY A 156 19.07 -17.92 -30.97
CA GLY A 156 17.91 -17.05 -31.05
C GLY A 156 18.14 -15.84 -30.14
N GLU A 157 18.06 -14.66 -30.73
CA GLU A 157 18.07 -13.37 -30.04
C GLU A 157 17.15 -13.42 -28.82
N LYS A 158 17.68 -13.05 -27.64
CA LYS A 158 16.90 -12.90 -26.41
C LYS A 158 15.82 -11.85 -26.67
N LYS A 159 14.58 -12.27 -26.88
CA LYS A 159 13.43 -11.36 -26.91
C LYS A 159 13.25 -10.81 -25.49
N GLU A 160 13.54 -9.53 -25.33
CA GLU A 160 13.16 -8.78 -24.13
C GLU A 160 11.63 -8.75 -24.04
N GLU A 161 11.05 -9.64 -23.25
CA GLU A 161 9.64 -9.55 -22.85
C GLU A 161 9.48 -8.42 -21.85
N ASN A 162 9.23 -7.20 -22.32
CA ASN A 162 8.68 -6.17 -21.46
C ASN A 162 7.65 -5.30 -22.22
N PRO A 163 6.34 -5.56 -22.07
CA PRO A 163 5.30 -4.82 -22.77
C PRO A 163 5.00 -3.42 -22.18
N LYS A 164 5.69 -3.00 -21.10
CA LYS A 164 5.39 -1.73 -20.40
C LYS A 164 6.24 -0.58 -20.97
N LYS A 165 5.59 0.43 -21.56
CA LYS A 165 6.23 1.69 -21.98
C LYS A 165 6.56 2.52 -20.74
N TYR A 166 7.81 2.53 -20.32
CA TYR A 166 8.25 3.36 -19.21
C TYR A 166 8.43 4.84 -19.62
N ASP A 167 8.20 5.74 -18.65
CA ASP A 167 8.38 7.18 -18.83
C ASP A 167 9.83 7.50 -19.24
N LYS A 168 9.99 8.48 -20.14
CA LYS A 168 11.31 9.06 -20.42
C LYS A 168 11.87 9.69 -19.15
N ILE A 169 13.05 9.23 -18.74
CA ILE A 169 13.75 9.75 -17.56
C ILE A 169 14.22 11.17 -17.88
N VAL A 170 13.91 12.11 -16.99
CA VAL A 170 14.38 13.50 -17.10
C VAL A 170 15.82 13.62 -16.60
N PRO A 171 16.65 14.51 -17.17
CA PRO A 171 17.98 14.80 -16.64
C PRO A 171 17.91 15.33 -15.20
N LEU A 172 18.87 14.96 -14.34
CA LEU A 172 18.87 15.41 -12.94
C LEU A 172 19.06 16.92 -12.81
N SER A 173 19.81 17.52 -13.75
CA SER A 173 20.00 18.96 -13.89
C SER A 173 18.70 19.76 -13.99
N ASN A 174 17.61 19.14 -14.45
CA ASN A 174 16.28 19.77 -14.49
C ASN A 174 15.58 19.78 -13.12
N LEU A 175 16.02 18.92 -12.19
CA LEU A 175 15.40 18.76 -10.87
C LEU A 175 16.17 19.52 -9.78
N ILE A 176 17.50 19.50 -9.84
CA ILE A 176 18.37 20.11 -8.84
C ILE A 176 19.54 20.83 -9.51
N LYS A 177 19.98 21.92 -8.86
CA LYS A 177 21.16 22.71 -9.27
C LYS A 177 22.42 22.40 -8.46
N LYS A 178 22.24 21.77 -7.30
CA LYS A 178 23.31 21.40 -6.37
C LYS A 178 23.68 19.95 -6.59
N GLU A 179 24.89 19.57 -6.20
CA GLU A 179 25.29 18.17 -6.26
C GLU A 179 24.41 17.27 -5.37
N PRO A 180 24.06 16.06 -5.84
CA PRO A 180 23.31 15.10 -5.05
C PRO A 180 24.10 14.65 -3.81
N SER A 181 23.39 14.34 -2.73
CA SER A 181 24.02 13.84 -1.50
C SER A 181 24.68 12.48 -1.73
N PRO A 182 25.90 12.23 -1.19
CA PRO A 182 26.54 10.91 -1.26
C PRO A 182 25.79 9.82 -0.49
N LYS A 183 24.81 10.21 0.36
CA LYS A 183 23.98 9.29 1.15
C LYS A 183 22.88 8.60 0.34
N LEU A 184 22.63 9.03 -0.90
CA LEU A 184 21.56 8.50 -1.75
C LEU A 184 21.72 7.00 -2.04
N LYS A 185 22.95 6.47 -2.03
CA LYS A 185 23.21 5.04 -2.21
C LYS A 185 22.60 4.16 -1.11
N TYR A 186 22.50 4.66 0.12
CA TYR A 186 21.87 3.93 1.21
C TYR A 186 20.35 3.94 1.04
N ASN A 187 19.78 5.09 0.72
CA ASN A 187 18.36 5.23 0.45
C ASN A 187 17.91 4.41 -0.78
N LEU A 188 18.79 4.20 -1.77
CA LEU A 188 18.54 3.31 -2.89
C LEU A 188 18.32 1.86 -2.43
N VAL A 189 19.11 1.38 -1.46
CA VAL A 189 18.98 0.02 -0.92
C VAL A 189 17.62 -0.16 -0.24
N ASP A 190 17.19 0.80 0.58
CA ASP A 190 15.85 0.80 1.20
C ASP A 190 14.71 0.75 0.16
N ILE A 191 14.82 1.54 -0.92
CA ILE A 191 13.82 1.56 -2.00
C ILE A 191 13.80 0.22 -2.75
N LEU A 192 14.96 -0.36 -3.06
CA LEU A 192 15.06 -1.65 -3.73
C LEU A 192 14.56 -2.80 -2.84
N TYR A 193 14.86 -2.75 -1.54
CA TYR A 193 14.34 -3.69 -0.55
C TYR A 193 12.82 -3.64 -0.52
N CYS A 194 12.23 -2.43 -0.42
CA CYS A 194 10.79 -2.24 -0.47
C CYS A 194 10.15 -2.79 -1.75
N TYR A 195 10.75 -2.50 -2.91
CA TYR A 195 10.27 -3.03 -4.19
C TYR A 195 10.29 -4.57 -4.21
N ALA A 196 11.43 -5.20 -3.89
CA ALA A 196 11.55 -6.66 -3.91
C ALA A 196 10.61 -7.33 -2.90
N TYR A 197 10.47 -6.74 -1.70
CA TYR A 197 9.55 -7.21 -0.66
C TYR A 197 8.10 -7.23 -1.16
N ILE A 198 7.64 -6.11 -1.73
CA ILE A 198 6.27 -5.97 -2.23
C ILE A 198 6.01 -6.93 -3.40
N MET A 199 6.94 -7.04 -4.35
CA MET A 199 6.76 -7.93 -5.49
C MET A 199 6.64 -9.40 -5.08
N ARG A 200 7.38 -9.84 -4.06
CA ARG A 200 7.24 -11.21 -3.53
C ARG A 200 5.99 -11.37 -2.66
N MET A 201 5.70 -10.41 -1.79
CA MET A 201 4.56 -10.47 -0.87
C MET A 201 3.23 -10.52 -1.63
N TYR A 202 3.10 -9.76 -2.72
CA TYR A 202 1.90 -9.68 -3.53
C TYR A 202 1.97 -10.55 -4.80
N ASN A 203 2.90 -11.50 -4.88
CA ASN A 203 3.06 -12.41 -6.02
C ASN A 203 3.06 -11.67 -7.39
N GLY A 204 3.71 -10.50 -7.45
CA GLY A 204 3.75 -9.64 -8.64
C GLY A 204 2.44 -8.99 -9.08
N GLU A 205 1.33 -9.25 -8.38
CA GLU A 205 0.00 -8.77 -8.73
C GLU A 205 -0.35 -7.48 -7.99
N ILE A 206 -0.21 -6.36 -8.69
CA ILE A 206 -0.62 -5.04 -8.18
C ILE A 206 -1.61 -4.44 -9.14
N ASN A 207 -2.81 -4.14 -8.65
CA ASN A 207 -3.94 -3.69 -9.44
C ASN A 207 -4.83 -2.73 -8.61
N ASP A 208 -5.97 -2.32 -9.17
CA ASP A 208 -6.86 -1.37 -8.51
C ASP A 208 -7.54 -1.89 -7.24
N SER A 209 -7.62 -3.21 -7.02
CA SER A 209 -8.28 -3.77 -5.83
C SER A 209 -7.37 -3.79 -4.61
N ASN A 210 -6.04 -3.91 -4.80
CA ASN A 210 -5.07 -3.99 -3.70
C ASN A 210 -4.14 -2.77 -3.56
N LYS A 211 -4.26 -1.77 -4.44
CA LYS A 211 -3.36 -0.60 -4.48
C LYS A 211 -3.20 0.15 -3.15
N ASP A 212 -4.27 0.29 -2.36
CA ASP A 212 -4.24 1.04 -1.10
C ASP A 212 -3.49 0.27 -0.01
N GLU A 213 -3.68 -1.04 0.03
CA GLU A 213 -2.96 -1.95 0.92
C GLU A 213 -1.48 -2.01 0.55
N VAL A 214 -1.17 -2.21 -0.73
CA VAL A 214 0.21 -2.17 -1.26
C VAL A 214 0.88 -0.85 -0.91
N PHE A 215 0.17 0.28 -1.00
CA PHE A 215 0.72 1.57 -0.63
C PHE A 215 0.97 1.74 0.88
N ALA A 216 0.09 1.17 1.72
CA ALA A 216 0.30 1.11 3.15
C ALA A 216 1.55 0.28 3.46
N SER A 217 1.70 -0.89 2.84
CA SER A 217 2.89 -1.74 2.93
C SER A 217 4.16 -1.02 2.48
N ILE A 218 4.15 -0.31 1.34
CA ILE A 218 5.29 0.52 0.90
C ILE A 218 5.65 1.58 1.94
N SER A 219 4.65 2.22 2.55
CA SER A 219 4.85 3.25 3.58
C SER A 219 5.42 2.67 4.87
N SER A 220 5.08 1.43 5.22
CA SER A 220 5.57 0.76 6.42
C SER A 220 6.97 0.20 6.23
N ILE A 221 7.25 -0.43 5.08
CA ILE A 221 8.55 -1.07 4.79
C ILE A 221 9.66 -0.02 4.64
N SER A 222 9.43 0.99 3.79
CA SER A 222 10.46 1.94 3.39
C SER A 222 10.49 3.15 4.30
N GLY A 223 11.58 3.32 5.05
CA GLY A 223 11.82 4.53 5.84
C GLY A 223 11.94 5.76 4.94
N VAL A 224 12.53 5.60 3.75
CA VAL A 224 12.73 6.68 2.77
C VAL A 224 11.41 7.15 2.19
N LEU A 225 10.54 6.24 1.75
CA LEU A 225 9.29 6.56 1.08
C LEU A 225 8.19 6.91 2.10
N GLY A 226 8.13 6.21 3.22
CA GLY A 226 7.13 6.38 4.28
C GLY A 226 7.39 7.57 5.22
N SER A 227 8.64 7.75 5.66
CA SER A 227 8.99 8.61 6.81
C SER A 227 10.09 9.64 6.52
N ASP A 228 10.49 9.82 5.25
CA ASP A 228 11.58 10.73 4.85
C ASP A 228 12.93 10.41 5.54
N GLN A 229 13.15 9.15 5.93
CA GLN A 229 14.38 8.72 6.59
C GLN A 229 15.60 8.87 5.66
N VAL A 230 16.75 9.18 6.26
CA VAL A 230 18.03 9.32 5.56
C VAL A 230 19.07 8.54 6.34
N TYR A 231 19.70 7.58 5.67
CA TYR A 231 20.72 6.73 6.29
C TYR A 231 22.12 7.30 6.08
N SER A 232 23.05 6.94 6.96
CA SER A 232 24.46 7.37 6.91
C SER A 232 25.40 6.24 6.49
N ASN A 233 24.98 4.98 6.58
CA ASN A 233 25.72 3.79 6.17
C ASN A 233 24.75 2.64 5.79
N PHE A 234 25.29 1.52 5.31
CA PHE A 234 24.48 0.36 4.90
C PHE A 234 23.91 -0.40 6.10
N ASP A 235 24.65 -0.56 7.20
CA ASP A 235 24.17 -1.24 8.40
C ASP A 235 22.89 -0.58 8.95
N GLU A 236 22.89 0.74 9.08
CA GLU A 236 21.73 1.53 9.52
C GLU A 236 20.52 1.34 8.61
N CYS A 237 20.77 1.27 7.29
CA CYS A 237 19.72 1.04 6.29
C CYS A 237 19.13 -0.37 6.41
N LEU A 238 19.97 -1.41 6.48
CA LEU A 238 19.56 -2.81 6.58
C LEU A 238 18.79 -3.05 7.89
N ASP A 239 19.32 -2.57 9.02
CA ASP A 239 18.66 -2.65 10.32
C ASP A 239 17.29 -1.99 10.31
N SER A 240 17.17 -0.82 9.67
CA SER A 240 15.89 -0.11 9.58
C SER A 240 14.88 -0.86 8.74
N CYS A 241 15.29 -1.44 7.61
CA CYS A 241 14.44 -2.26 6.76
C CYS A 241 13.92 -3.49 7.50
N LEU A 242 14.79 -4.20 8.23
CA LEU A 242 14.42 -5.36 9.06
C LEU A 242 13.41 -4.95 10.14
N LYS A 243 13.75 -3.92 10.94
CA LYS A 243 12.87 -3.43 12.02
C LYS A 243 11.50 -3.02 11.51
N ASN A 244 11.45 -2.29 10.40
CA ASN A 244 10.19 -1.86 9.79
C ASN A 244 9.31 -3.04 9.38
N THR A 245 9.90 -4.10 8.82
CA THR A 245 9.15 -5.31 8.45
C THR A 245 8.70 -6.11 9.67
N GLN A 246 9.58 -6.31 10.66
CA GLN A 246 9.30 -7.08 11.88
C GLN A 246 8.24 -6.43 12.78
N GLN A 247 8.16 -5.10 12.79
CA GLN A 247 7.22 -4.38 13.64
C GLN A 247 5.79 -4.34 13.09
N SER A 248 5.59 -4.74 11.83
CA SER A 248 4.30 -4.62 11.17
C SER A 248 3.63 -5.98 11.05
N SER A 249 2.58 -6.21 11.85
CA SER A 249 1.79 -7.44 11.87
C SER A 249 1.18 -7.81 10.51
N LEU A 250 0.93 -6.83 9.65
CA LEU A 250 0.31 -7.05 8.34
C LEU A 250 1.29 -7.55 7.27
N ILE A 251 2.59 -7.29 7.42
CA ILE A 251 3.59 -7.54 6.36
C ILE A 251 4.66 -8.52 6.78
N PHE A 252 4.88 -8.72 8.08
CA PHE A 252 5.93 -9.60 8.57
C PHE A 252 5.64 -11.06 8.19
N VAL A 253 6.57 -11.68 7.48
CA VAL A 253 6.48 -13.10 7.09
C VAL A 253 7.34 -13.95 8.00
N SER A 254 8.67 -13.73 7.96
CA SER A 254 9.65 -14.31 8.87
C SER A 254 10.97 -13.54 8.79
N ASP A 255 11.90 -13.80 9.71
CA ASP A 255 13.23 -13.21 9.67
C ASP A 255 14.03 -13.69 8.45
N GLU A 256 13.93 -14.98 8.11
CA GLU A 256 14.56 -15.56 6.92
C GLU A 256 14.02 -14.94 5.63
N TYR A 257 12.71 -14.68 5.58
CA TYR A 257 12.09 -13.99 4.45
C TYR A 257 12.67 -12.59 4.30
N SER A 258 12.69 -11.80 5.38
CA SER A 258 13.25 -10.44 5.36
C SER A 258 14.73 -10.42 4.96
N LEU A 259 15.53 -11.39 5.43
CA LEU A 259 16.94 -11.51 5.02
C LEU A 259 17.09 -11.93 3.56
N MET A 260 16.23 -12.82 3.05
CA MET A 260 16.22 -13.22 1.64
C MET A 260 15.98 -12.02 0.71
N ILE A 261 15.15 -11.04 1.10
CA ILE A 261 14.92 -9.86 0.28
C ILE A 261 16.21 -9.06 0.03
N PHE A 262 17.18 -9.04 0.95
CA PHE A 262 18.47 -8.41 0.65
C PHE A 262 19.27 -9.17 -0.42
N LYS A 263 19.12 -10.49 -0.52
CA LYS A 263 19.69 -11.28 -1.62
C LYS A 263 19.06 -10.89 -2.96
N ASP A 264 17.76 -10.59 -2.98
CA ASP A 264 17.10 -10.02 -4.16
C ASP A 264 17.65 -8.65 -4.54
N VAL A 265 17.86 -7.76 -3.56
CA VAL A 265 18.47 -6.45 -3.79
C VAL A 265 19.86 -6.60 -4.41
N VAL A 266 20.68 -7.52 -3.89
CA VAL A 266 21.99 -7.85 -4.46
C VAL A 266 21.87 -8.33 -5.90
N SER A 267 20.93 -9.24 -6.20
CA SER A 267 20.68 -9.72 -7.57
C SER A 267 20.29 -8.59 -8.52
N ILE A 268 19.37 -7.70 -8.13
CA ILE A 268 18.96 -6.54 -8.93
C ILE A 268 20.17 -5.63 -9.21
N LEU A 269 21.00 -5.36 -8.20
CA LEU A 269 22.20 -4.52 -8.34
C LEU A 269 23.25 -5.16 -9.27
N LYS A 270 23.45 -6.49 -9.19
CA LYS A 270 24.39 -7.24 -10.05
C LYS A 270 23.98 -7.21 -11.52
N MET A 271 22.69 -7.16 -11.83
CA MET A 271 22.19 -7.03 -13.21
C MET A 271 22.46 -5.65 -13.81
N GLY A 272 22.71 -4.64 -12.97
CA GLY A 272 23.19 -3.32 -13.37
C GLY A 272 22.10 -2.25 -13.56
N LYS A 273 22.55 -1.07 -14.05
CA LYS A 273 21.78 0.18 -14.05
C LYS A 273 20.35 0.05 -14.60
N ASN A 274 20.18 -0.62 -15.74
CA ASN A 274 18.89 -0.70 -16.43
C ASN A 274 17.85 -1.47 -15.60
N TYR A 275 18.27 -2.49 -14.85
CA TYR A 275 17.40 -3.27 -13.99
C TYR A 275 17.04 -2.54 -12.70
N VAL A 276 17.99 -1.78 -12.14
CA VAL A 276 17.71 -0.84 -11.04
C VAL A 276 16.69 0.22 -11.49
N LEU A 277 16.85 0.79 -12.69
CA LEU A 277 15.89 1.74 -13.25
C LEU A 277 14.52 1.09 -13.48
N ARG A 278 14.47 -0.14 -14.00
CA ARG A 278 13.23 -0.91 -14.16
C ARG A 278 12.48 -1.06 -12.83
N ALA A 279 13.16 -1.51 -11.78
CA ALA A 279 12.56 -1.69 -10.45
C ALA A 279 11.89 -0.39 -9.94
N ILE A 280 12.59 0.73 -10.06
CA ILE A 280 12.09 2.03 -9.59
C ILE A 280 10.97 2.56 -10.50
N GLN A 281 11.02 2.30 -11.80
CA GLN A 281 9.95 2.67 -12.73
C GLN A 281 8.67 1.88 -12.45
N GLU A 282 8.77 0.58 -12.18
CA GLU A 282 7.63 -0.25 -11.77
C GLU A 282 7.04 0.23 -10.44
N LEU A 283 7.89 0.49 -9.44
CA LEU A 283 7.44 1.07 -8.17
C LEU A 283 6.74 2.42 -8.36
N LYS A 284 7.30 3.30 -9.20
CA LYS A 284 6.68 4.60 -9.52
C LYS A 284 5.33 4.42 -10.22
N TRP A 285 5.20 3.42 -11.09
CA TRP A 285 3.95 3.10 -11.76
C TRP A 285 2.89 2.64 -10.74
N PHE A 286 3.22 1.75 -9.81
CA PHE A 286 2.30 1.33 -8.73
C PHE A 286 1.80 2.56 -7.94
N ILE A 287 2.72 3.44 -7.55
CA ILE A 287 2.39 4.66 -6.80
C ILE A 287 1.44 5.60 -7.57
N SER A 288 1.46 5.56 -8.91
CA SER A 288 0.57 6.37 -9.74
C SER A 288 -0.89 5.93 -9.70
N LEU A 289 -1.18 4.68 -9.31
CA LEU A 289 -2.54 4.12 -9.24
C LEU A 289 -3.38 4.66 -8.08
N ILE A 290 -2.75 5.20 -7.03
CA ILE A 290 -3.41 5.58 -5.77
C ILE A 290 -4.07 6.97 -5.85
N GLY A 291 -3.45 7.93 -6.54
CA GLY A 291 -3.99 9.28 -6.70
C GLY A 291 -4.04 10.19 -5.45
N SER A 292 -3.37 9.84 -4.34
CA SER A 292 -3.35 10.65 -3.10
C SER A 292 -2.23 11.71 -3.07
N LYS A 293 -2.35 12.74 -2.23
CA LYS A 293 -1.26 13.73 -2.03
C LYS A 293 0.02 13.06 -1.51
N LYS A 294 -0.11 12.06 -0.65
CA LYS A 294 1.03 11.29 -0.13
C LYS A 294 1.69 10.50 -1.25
N SER A 295 0.91 9.82 -2.09
CA SER A 295 1.43 9.06 -3.23
C SER A 295 2.10 9.96 -4.27
N GLN A 296 1.59 11.17 -4.51
CA GLN A 296 2.26 12.17 -5.37
C GLN A 296 3.65 12.54 -4.86
N ARG A 297 3.80 12.78 -3.54
CA ARG A 297 5.11 13.07 -2.94
C ARG A 297 6.07 11.89 -3.10
N THR A 298 5.60 10.67 -2.85
CA THR A 298 6.37 9.44 -3.07
C THR A 298 6.77 9.29 -4.54
N SER A 299 5.86 9.55 -5.48
CA SER A 299 6.14 9.50 -6.92
C SER A 299 7.23 10.50 -7.32
N MET A 300 7.24 11.69 -6.73
CA MET A 300 8.28 12.69 -6.97
C MET A 300 9.65 12.27 -6.42
N LYS A 301 9.71 11.61 -5.26
CA LYS A 301 10.95 11.00 -4.76
C LYS A 301 11.48 9.95 -5.73
N LEU A 302 10.63 9.04 -6.20
CA LEU A 302 11.03 8.02 -7.17
C LEU A 302 11.48 8.63 -8.50
N LYS A 303 10.82 9.69 -8.97
CA LYS A 303 11.26 10.46 -10.15
C LYS A 303 12.66 11.06 -9.97
N PHE A 304 12.96 11.57 -8.77
CA PHE A 304 14.30 12.04 -8.43
C PHE A 304 15.33 10.90 -8.49
N PHE A 305 15.04 9.76 -7.87
CA PHE A 305 15.94 8.59 -7.90
C PHE A 305 16.17 8.07 -9.33
N LEU A 306 15.14 8.00 -10.18
CA LEU A 306 15.30 7.64 -11.60
C LEU A 306 16.29 8.55 -12.31
N SER A 307 16.17 9.86 -12.10
CA SER A 307 17.04 10.86 -12.72
C SER A 307 18.48 10.75 -12.20
N TRP A 308 18.64 10.55 -10.89
CA TRP A 308 19.94 10.43 -10.23
C TRP A 308 20.69 9.14 -10.62
N ILE A 309 19.98 8.01 -10.68
CA ILE A 309 20.55 6.71 -11.07
C ILE A 309 20.96 6.71 -12.54
N ASN A 310 20.18 7.37 -13.39
CA ASN A 310 20.50 7.47 -14.81
C ASN A 310 21.86 8.14 -15.07
N GLU A 311 22.30 9.05 -14.19
CA GLU A 311 23.61 9.70 -14.24
C GLU A 311 24.77 8.85 -13.68
N GLN A 312 24.47 7.75 -12.98
CA GLN A 312 25.50 6.83 -12.49
C GLN A 312 25.98 5.92 -13.63
N ASN A 313 27.06 6.32 -14.30
CA ASN A 313 27.61 5.57 -15.44
C ASN A 313 28.78 4.65 -15.08
N SER A 314 29.29 4.73 -13.85
CA SER A 314 30.34 3.82 -13.39
C SER A 314 29.77 2.42 -13.16
N LEU A 315 30.36 1.41 -13.81
CA LEU A 315 30.06 0.01 -13.55
C LEU A 315 30.36 -0.35 -12.09
N GLU A 316 31.42 0.25 -11.52
CA GLU A 316 31.85 0.01 -10.14
C GLU A 316 30.85 0.57 -9.11
N PHE A 317 30.00 1.52 -9.48
CA PHE A 317 29.08 2.16 -8.53
C PHE A 317 28.12 1.15 -7.90
N PHE A 318 27.44 0.34 -8.72
CA PHE A 318 26.52 -0.69 -8.22
C PHE A 318 27.28 -1.86 -7.59
N GLU A 319 28.50 -2.14 -8.09
CA GLU A 319 29.38 -3.16 -7.54
C GLU A 319 29.79 -2.90 -6.10
N GLN A 320 30.25 -1.69 -5.80
CA GLN A 320 30.59 -1.30 -4.44
C GLN A 320 29.38 -1.38 -3.49
N ILE A 321 28.17 -1.08 -3.98
CA ILE A 321 26.94 -1.19 -3.18
C ILE A 321 26.66 -2.65 -2.84
N TYR A 322 26.58 -3.54 -3.85
CA TYR A 322 26.19 -4.92 -3.57
C TYR A 322 27.27 -5.68 -2.78
N GLN A 323 28.56 -5.42 -3.01
CA GLN A 323 29.64 -6.03 -2.22
C GLN A 323 29.58 -5.61 -0.75
N SER A 324 29.23 -4.35 -0.47
CA SER A 324 29.04 -3.87 0.91
C SER A 324 27.86 -4.57 1.59
N ILE A 325 26.76 -4.80 0.87
CA ILE A 325 25.59 -5.52 1.39
C ILE A 325 25.96 -6.99 1.66
N GLU A 326 26.60 -7.67 0.71
CA GLU A 326 27.02 -9.08 0.87
C GLU A 326 27.94 -9.26 2.08
N LEU A 327 28.87 -8.33 2.32
CA LEU A 327 29.74 -8.37 3.49
C LEU A 327 28.95 -8.30 4.81
N ILE A 328 27.94 -7.43 4.88
CA ILE A 328 27.08 -7.30 6.06
C ILE A 328 26.23 -8.56 6.24
N LEU A 329 25.61 -9.06 5.18
CA LEU A 329 24.79 -10.27 5.22
C LEU A 329 25.60 -11.50 5.68
N ASN A 330 26.82 -11.68 5.16
CA ASN A 330 27.70 -12.76 5.60
C ASN A 330 28.04 -12.65 7.10
N THR A 331 28.11 -11.43 7.64
CA THR A 331 28.34 -11.20 9.07
C THR A 331 27.11 -11.54 9.92
N ILE A 332 25.91 -11.42 9.36
CA ILE A 332 24.64 -11.78 10.02
C ILE A 332 24.45 -13.30 9.97
N ASP A 333 24.65 -13.93 8.82
CA ASP A 333 24.53 -15.39 8.64
C ASP A 333 25.51 -16.16 9.53
N LEU A 334 26.67 -15.59 9.89
CA LEU A 334 27.62 -16.18 10.83
C LEU A 334 27.18 -16.07 12.31
N LYS A 335 26.15 -15.27 12.63
CA LYS A 335 25.65 -15.05 14.00
C LYS A 335 24.37 -15.84 14.32
N ILE A 336 23.69 -16.34 13.28
CA ILE A 336 22.51 -17.22 13.37
C ILE A 336 23.01 -18.67 13.39
#